data_AF-A0A125BF03-F1
#
_entry.id   AF-A0A125BF03-F1
#
_cell.length_a   1.000
_cell.length_b   1.000
_cell.length_c   1.000
_cell.angle_alpha   90.00
_cell.angle_beta   90.00
_cell.angle_gamma   90.00
#
_symmetry.space_group_name_H-M   'P 1'
#
loop_
_entity.id
_entity.type
_entity.pdbx_description
1 polymer ?
#
loop_
_entity_poly.entity_id
_entity_poly.type
_entity_poly.pdbx_seq_one_letter_code
_entity_poly.pdbx_strand_id
1 'polypeptide(L)'
;MLIKPLYELLPFTYMLVGSVSIFLLEPNYALIASIVVYLYGAHIYNLRSKNRRTDPKRKRKSGFIPETIYGLLPFIYLLGAVSLYRFYPRDSSTLFALCLTTYGGYLFLRRLSYRHHRLPRGINQ
;
A
#
# COMPACT_ATOMS: atom_id res chain seq x y z
N MET A 1 -20.09 3.28 -15.35
CA MET A 1 -19.00 3.93 -14.60
C MET A 1 -19.17 3.57 -13.12
N LEU A 2 -18.16 2.97 -12.48
CA LEU A 2 -18.24 2.66 -11.05
C LEU A 2 -18.29 3.96 -10.25
N ILE A 3 -19.16 4.06 -9.24
CA ILE A 3 -19.27 5.29 -8.45
C ILE A 3 -17.94 5.57 -7.74
N LYS A 4 -17.53 6.85 -7.75
CA LYS A 4 -16.21 7.30 -7.28
C LYS A 4 -15.76 6.74 -5.91
N PRO A 5 -16.59 6.68 -4.86
CA PRO A 5 -16.16 6.15 -3.56
C PRO A 5 -15.87 4.65 -3.61
N LEU A 6 -16.72 3.84 -4.26
CA LEU A 6 -16.48 2.40 -4.46
C LEU A 6 -15.21 2.15 -5.27
N TYR A 7 -15.00 2.98 -6.29
CA TYR A 7 -13.74 3.00 -7.01
C TYR A 7 -12.61 3.27 -6.01
N GLU A 8 -12.58 4.39 -5.30
CA GLU A 8 -11.48 4.76 -4.37
C GLU A 8 -11.20 3.73 -3.27
N LEU A 9 -12.23 3.04 -2.77
CA LEU A 9 -12.14 2.03 -1.72
C LEU A 9 -11.54 0.71 -2.19
N LEU A 10 -11.68 0.37 -3.47
CA LEU A 10 -11.34 -0.95 -4.02
C LEU A 10 -9.95 -1.48 -3.62
N PRO A 11 -8.83 -0.73 -3.75
CA PRO A 11 -7.53 -1.23 -3.34
C PRO A 11 -7.44 -1.58 -1.85
N PHE A 12 -8.13 -0.80 -1.01
CA PHE A 12 -8.16 -1.01 0.44
C PHE A 12 -8.94 -2.26 0.81
N THR A 13 -10.05 -2.55 0.12
CA THR A 13 -10.80 -3.79 0.35
C THR A 13 -9.96 -5.03 0.07
N TYR A 14 -9.17 -5.03 -1.01
CA TYR A 14 -8.28 -6.15 -1.33
C TYR A 14 -7.20 -6.33 -0.26
N MET A 15 -6.56 -5.23 0.17
CA MET A 15 -5.55 -5.28 1.22
C MET A 15 -6.14 -5.73 2.55
N LEU A 16 -7.34 -5.27 2.91
CA LEU A 16 -8.03 -5.67 4.14
C LEU A 16 -8.41 -7.14 4.11
N VAL A 17 -9.03 -7.61 3.03
CA VAL A 17 -9.40 -9.03 2.85
C VAL A 17 -8.15 -9.90 2.91
N GLY A 18 -7.08 -9.54 2.20
CA GLY A 18 -5.81 -10.25 2.25
C GLY A 18 -5.21 -10.29 3.67
N SER A 19 -5.18 -9.16 4.39
CA SER A 19 -4.63 -9.12 5.75
C SER A 19 -5.46 -9.92 6.75
N VAL A 20 -6.79 -9.85 6.68
CA VAL A 20 -7.69 -10.63 7.55
C VAL A 20 -7.56 -12.12 7.24
N SER A 21 -7.46 -12.48 5.96
CA SER A 21 -7.31 -13.87 5.54
C SER A 21 -5.99 -14.49 6.03
N ILE A 22 -4.89 -13.71 6.12
CA ILE A 22 -3.63 -14.18 6.72
C ILE A 22 -3.81 -14.58 8.20
N PHE A 23 -4.68 -13.89 8.94
CA PHE A 23 -4.95 -14.21 10.35
C PHE A 23 -5.90 -15.39 10.50
N LEU A 24 -6.96 -15.46 9.69
CA LEU A 24 -8.05 -16.43 9.86
C LEU A 24 -7.77 -17.78 9.20
N LEU A 25 -7.02 -17.81 8.10
CA LEU A 25 -6.78 -19.03 7.35
C LEU A 25 -5.54 -19.74 7.87
N GLU A 26 -5.63 -21.06 7.99
CA GLU A 26 -4.54 -21.95 8.40
C GLU A 26 -3.84 -22.65 7.23
N PRO A 27 -4.54 -23.10 6.17
CA PRO A 27 -3.88 -23.83 5.10
C PRO A 27 -2.81 -23.00 4.38
N ASN A 28 -1.64 -23.59 4.13
CA ASN A 28 -0.51 -22.88 3.50
C ASN A 28 -0.87 -22.27 2.13
N TYR A 29 -1.66 -22.97 1.31
CA TYR A 29 -2.11 -22.45 0.02
C TYR A 29 -3.02 -21.22 0.18
N ALA A 30 -3.82 -21.18 1.26
CA ALA A 30 -4.71 -20.08 1.56
C ALA A 30 -3.91 -18.84 2.04
N LEU A 31 -2.82 -19.07 2.78
CA LEU A 31 -1.88 -18.00 3.16
C LEU A 31 -1.21 -17.38 1.93
N ILE A 32 -0.73 -18.20 0.99
CA ILE A 32 -0.14 -17.72 -0.26
C ILE A 32 -1.17 -16.92 -1.07
N ALA A 33 -2.40 -17.43 -1.21
CA ALA A 33 -3.48 -16.71 -1.88
C ALA A 33 -3.79 -15.37 -1.21
N SER A 34 -3.80 -15.32 0.12
CA SER A 34 -4.04 -14.10 0.90
C SER A 34 -2.96 -13.03 0.66
N ILE A 35 -1.70 -13.45 0.61
CA ILE A 35 -0.57 -12.57 0.27
C ILE A 35 -0.71 -12.03 -1.15
N VAL A 36 -1.06 -12.90 -2.12
CA VAL A 36 -1.28 -12.48 -3.52
C VAL A 36 -2.40 -11.45 -3.62
N VAL A 37 -3.53 -11.67 -2.94
CA VAL A 37 -4.67 -10.72 -2.89
C VAL A 37 -4.23 -9.39 -2.29
N TYR A 38 -3.48 -9.41 -1.19
CA TYR A 38 -2.94 -8.21 -0.55
C TYR A 38 -2.04 -7.42 -1.51
N LEU A 39 -1.07 -8.09 -2.13
CA LEU A 39 -0.12 -7.47 -3.06
C LEU A 39 -0.82 -6.93 -4.31
N TYR A 40 -1.87 -7.60 -4.78
CA TYR A 40 -2.67 -7.11 -5.90
C TYR A 40 -3.43 -5.83 -5.53
N GLY A 41 -3.98 -5.73 -4.31
CA GLY A 41 -4.54 -4.50 -3.77
C GLY A 41 -3.53 -3.35 -3.72
N ALA A 42 -2.31 -3.62 -3.23
CA ALA A 42 -1.22 -2.66 -3.22
C ALA A 42 -0.79 -2.22 -4.65
N HIS A 43 -0.78 -3.15 -5.60
CA HIS A 43 -0.50 -2.87 -7.00
C HIS A 43 -1.57 -1.98 -7.64
N ILE A 44 -2.86 -2.28 -7.45
CA ILE A 44 -3.96 -1.44 -7.93
C ILE A 44 -3.87 -0.05 -7.30
N TYR A 45 -3.58 0.05 -5.99
CA TYR A 45 -3.37 1.33 -5.33
C TYR A 45 -2.28 2.14 -6.02
N ASN A 46 -1.16 1.51 -6.38
CA ASN A 46 -0.04 2.15 -7.09
C ASN A 46 -0.43 2.64 -8.48
N LEU A 47 -1.10 1.81 -9.28
CA LEU A 47 -1.60 2.19 -10.61
C LEU A 47 -2.50 3.42 -10.51
N ARG A 48 -3.38 3.47 -9.53
CA ARG A 48 -4.33 4.57 -9.36
C ARG A 48 -3.70 5.81 -8.78
N SER A 49 -2.76 5.65 -7.85
CA SER A 49 -1.92 6.75 -7.38
C SER A 49 -1.14 7.37 -8.54
N LYS A 50 -0.68 6.57 -9.51
CA LYS A 50 -0.02 7.05 -10.73
C LYS A 50 -1.00 7.75 -11.68
N ASN A 51 -2.21 7.24 -11.84
CA ASN A 51 -3.24 7.85 -12.69
C ASN A 51 -3.78 9.19 -12.13
N ARG A 52 -3.76 9.37 -10.80
CA ARG A 52 -4.15 10.63 -10.14
C ARG A 52 -3.12 11.76 -10.28
N ARG A 53 -1.88 11.44 -10.68
CA ARG A 53 -0.81 12.42 -10.84
C ARG A 53 -1.00 13.23 -12.10
N THR A 54 -1.08 14.54 -11.96
CA THR A 54 -1.12 15.50 -13.07
C THR A 54 0.23 16.15 -13.32
N ASP A 55 1.23 15.90 -12.48
CA ASP A 55 2.58 16.42 -12.63
C ASP A 55 3.35 15.72 -13.79
N PRO A 56 4.08 16.49 -14.62
CA PRO A 56 4.85 15.93 -15.73
C PRO A 56 6.03 15.10 -15.22
N LYS A 57 6.32 13.97 -15.89
CA LYS A 57 7.37 13.02 -15.49
C LYS A 57 8.73 13.69 -15.26
N ARG A 58 9.07 14.73 -16.04
CA ARG A 58 10.35 15.47 -15.94
C ARG A 58 10.53 16.21 -14.61
N LYS A 59 9.45 16.59 -13.92
CA LYS A 59 9.51 17.26 -12.60
C LYS A 59 9.57 16.27 -11.43
N ARG A 60 9.50 14.96 -11.69
CA ARG A 60 9.55 13.92 -10.65
C ARG A 60 11.01 13.69 -10.26
N LYS A 61 11.29 13.69 -8.95
CA LYS A 61 12.61 13.29 -8.46
C LYS A 61 12.87 11.82 -8.80
N SER A 62 13.95 11.54 -9.52
CA SER A 62 14.45 10.17 -9.72
C SER A 62 15.22 9.74 -8.47
N GLY A 63 14.80 8.64 -7.86
CA GLY A 63 15.57 7.94 -6.83
C GLY A 63 16.33 6.77 -7.43
N PHE A 64 17.21 6.16 -6.64
CA PHE A 64 17.92 4.93 -6.99
C PHE A 64 16.98 3.71 -7.09
N ILE A 65 15.89 3.73 -6.30
CA ILE A 65 14.93 2.62 -6.24
C ILE A 65 13.90 2.77 -7.38
N PRO A 66 13.59 1.68 -8.12
CA PRO A 66 12.51 1.68 -9.12
C PRO A 66 11.18 2.20 -8.56
N GLU A 67 10.44 2.97 -9.37
CA GLU A 67 9.18 3.60 -8.95
C GLU A 67 8.14 2.58 -8.44
N THR A 68 8.14 1.37 -8.99
CA THR A 68 7.26 0.27 -8.59
C THR A 68 7.59 -0.24 -7.18
N ILE A 69 8.87 -0.54 -6.92
CA ILE A 69 9.34 -1.03 -5.61
C ILE A 69 9.15 0.04 -4.54
N TYR A 70 9.54 1.28 -4.84
CA TYR A 70 9.31 2.42 -3.94
C TYR A 70 7.80 2.63 -3.67
N GLY A 71 6.95 2.39 -4.67
CA GLY A 71 5.50 2.44 -4.52
C GLY A 71 4.96 1.31 -3.64
N LEU A 72 5.61 0.16 -3.57
CA LEU A 72 5.18 -0.98 -2.75
C LEU A 72 5.69 -0.91 -1.31
N LEU A 73 6.74 -0.14 -1.03
CA LEU A 73 7.38 -0.02 0.28
C LEU A 73 6.42 0.03 1.49
N PRO A 74 5.46 0.98 1.58
CA PRO A 74 4.59 1.07 2.77
C PRO A 74 3.76 -0.21 2.98
N PHE A 75 3.36 -0.87 1.90
CA PHE A 75 2.58 -2.10 1.94
C PHE A 75 3.43 -3.31 2.31
N ILE A 76 4.70 -3.33 1.91
CA ILE A 76 5.66 -4.37 2.31
C ILE A 76 5.89 -4.30 3.83
N TYR A 77 6.05 -3.10 4.40
CA TYR A 77 6.19 -2.93 5.85
C TYR A 77 4.95 -3.43 6.61
N LEU A 78 3.76 -3.09 6.13
CA LEU A 78 2.50 -3.56 6.73
C LEU A 78 2.30 -5.07 6.60
N LEU A 79 2.60 -5.65 5.43
CA LEU A 79 2.55 -7.10 5.22
C LEU A 79 3.55 -7.83 6.12
N GLY A 80 4.76 -7.27 6.26
CA GLY A 80 5.79 -7.77 7.17
C GLY A 80 5.31 -7.77 8.62
N ALA A 81 4.66 -6.69 9.07
CA ALA A 81 4.09 -6.62 10.41
C ALA A 81 3.01 -7.70 10.66
N VAL A 82 2.07 -7.87 9.70
CA VAL A 82 1.02 -8.89 9.77
C VAL A 82 1.61 -10.29 9.82
N SER A 83 2.59 -10.57 8.94
CA SER A 83 3.25 -11.88 8.87
C SER A 83 4.03 -12.17 10.15
N LEU A 84 4.78 -11.20 10.66
CA LEU A 84 5.61 -11.33 11.85
C LEU A 84 4.74 -11.61 13.10
N TYR A 85 3.62 -10.89 13.23
CA TYR A 85 2.66 -11.13 14.31
C TYR A 85 2.01 -12.52 14.23
N ARG A 86 1.68 -13.00 13.02
CA ARG A 86 1.04 -14.30 12.80
C ARG A 86 1.98 -15.49 13.06
N PHE A 87 3.18 -15.47 12.50
CA PHE A 87 4.09 -16.63 12.52
C PHE A 87 4.97 -16.69 13.77
N TYR A 88 5.23 -15.55 14.41
CA TYR A 88 6.07 -15.48 15.61
C TYR A 88 5.38 -14.64 16.67
N PRO A 89 4.36 -15.14 17.38
CA PRO A 89 3.72 -14.42 18.48
C PRO A 89 4.55 -14.56 19.78
N ARG A 90 5.58 -13.73 19.94
CA ARG A 90 6.38 -13.58 21.18
C ARG A 90 6.33 -12.12 21.62
N ASP A 91 6.60 -11.84 22.89
CA ASP A 91 6.55 -10.47 23.42
C ASP A 91 7.50 -9.50 22.72
N SER A 92 8.65 -9.98 22.22
CA SER A 92 9.59 -9.16 21.47
C SER A 92 9.15 -8.89 20.03
N SER A 93 8.55 -9.89 19.38
CA SER A 93 8.12 -9.78 17.98
C SER A 93 6.87 -8.91 17.83
N THR A 94 5.98 -8.84 18.83
CA THR A 94 4.88 -7.88 18.84
C THR A 94 5.37 -6.43 18.81
N LEU A 95 6.46 -6.10 19.53
CA LEU A 95 7.10 -4.78 19.46
C LEU A 95 7.65 -4.49 18.07
N PHE A 96 8.32 -5.47 17.43
CA PHE A 96 8.78 -5.31 16.05
C PHE A 96 7.64 -5.14 15.06
N ALA A 97 6.54 -5.90 15.19
CA ALA A 97 5.34 -5.73 14.38
C ALA A 97 4.72 -4.35 14.56
N LEU A 98 4.68 -3.83 15.79
CA LEU A 98 4.20 -2.48 16.08
C LEU A 98 5.08 -1.41 15.40
N CYS A 99 6.40 -1.53 15.52
CA CYS A 99 7.35 -0.62 14.85
C CYS A 99 7.21 -0.65 13.32
N LEU A 100 7.06 -1.83 12.73
CA LEU A 100 6.83 -1.98 11.28
C LEU A 100 5.50 -1.37 10.86
N THR A 101 4.44 -1.56 11.67
CA THR A 101 3.11 -1.00 11.39
C THR A 101 3.12 0.52 11.46
N THR A 102 3.73 1.10 12.49
CA THR A 102 3.83 2.55 12.66
C THR A 102 4.67 3.18 11.55
N TYR A 103 5.80 2.58 11.19
CA TYR A 103 6.64 3.06 10.10
C TYR A 103 5.97 2.94 8.73
N GLY A 104 5.34 1.79 8.44
CA GLY A 104 4.57 1.57 7.21
C GLY A 104 3.41 2.55 7.08
N GLY A 105 2.67 2.78 8.17
CA GLY A 105 1.60 3.78 8.27
C GLY A 105 2.11 5.19 8.05
N TYR A 106 3.23 5.57 8.67
CA TYR A 106 3.89 6.86 8.46
C TYR A 106 4.25 7.09 6.98
N LEU A 107 4.89 6.10 6.34
CA LEU A 107 5.22 6.17 4.91
C LEU A 107 3.96 6.30 4.04
N PHE A 108 2.91 5.58 4.38
CA PHE A 108 1.62 5.64 3.67
C PHE A 108 0.96 7.02 3.79
N LEU A 109 0.88 7.58 4.99
CA LEU A 109 0.32 8.92 5.25
C LEU A 109 1.14 10.00 4.55
N ARG A 110 2.48 9.94 4.66
CA ARG A 110 3.38 10.85 3.95
C ARG A 110 3.08 10.82 2.45
N ARG A 111 2.91 9.62 1.89
CA ARG A 111 2.59 9.46 0.48
C ARG A 111 1.23 10.05 0.10
N LEU A 112 0.21 9.92 0.94
CA LEU A 112 -1.08 10.56 0.72
C LEU A 112 -0.91 12.09 0.67
N SER A 113 -0.25 12.69 1.66
CA SER A 113 -0.08 14.15 1.76
C SER A 113 0.67 14.74 0.56
N TYR A 114 1.79 14.14 0.15
CA TYR A 114 2.66 14.72 -0.88
C TYR A 114 2.25 14.38 -2.33
N ARG A 115 1.34 13.42 -2.56
CA ARG A 115 0.86 13.08 -3.92
C ARG A 115 -0.39 13.85 -4.36
N HIS A 116 -0.84 14.85 -3.58
CA HIS A 116 -1.96 15.72 -3.91
C HIS A 116 -1.59 16.95 -4.75
N HIS A 117 -0.37 17.05 -5.28
CA HIS A 117 0.01 18.17 -6.15
C HIS A 117 -0.81 18.17 -7.44
N ARG A 118 -1.87 18.98 -7.43
CA ARG A 118 -2.50 19.48 -8.64
C ARG A 118 -1.68 20.69 -9.07
N LEU A 119 -1.24 20.72 -10.32
CA LEU A 119 -0.83 22.00 -10.92
C LEU A 119 -1.98 22.99 -10.70
N PRO A 120 -1.72 24.26 -10.32
CA PRO A 120 -2.75 25.27 -10.46
C PRO A 120 -3.27 25.18 -11.90
N ARG A 121 -4.60 25.14 -12.07
CA ARG A 121 -5.19 25.26 -13.41
C ARG A 121 -4.65 26.56 -13.98
N GLY A 122 -3.69 26.46 -14.89
CA GLY A 122 -3.30 27.59 -15.72
C GLY A 122 -4.58 28.08 -16.38
N ILE A 123 -4.87 29.36 -16.21
CA ILE A 123 -5.82 30.07 -17.06
C ILE A 123 -5.34 29.82 -18.49
N ASN A 124 -6.17 29.12 -19.28
CA ASN A 124 -6.09 28.89 -20.72
C ASN A 124 -4.70 28.89 -21.38
N GLN A 125 -4.28 27.73 -21.88
CA GLN A 125 -3.50 27.64 -23.12
C GLN A 125 -4.08 26.53 -23.98
#